data_AF-R5ZV05-F1
#
_entry.id   AF-R5ZV05-F1
#
_cell.length_a   1.000
_cell.length_b   1.000
_cell.length_c   1.000
_cell.angle_alpha   90.00
_cell.angle_beta   90.00
_cell.angle_gamma   90.00
#
_symmetry.space_group_name_H-M   'P 1'
#
loop_
_entity.id
_entity.type
_entity.pdbx_description
1 polymer ?
#
loop_
_entity_poly.entity_id
_entity_poly.type
_entity_poly.pdbx_seq_one_letter_code
_entity_poly.pdbx_strand_id
1 'polypeptide(L)'
;MEWPQELLELFNDPLLDGVRPKEARLTADDRRVKTLLEITEWCEAHDGRLPSRSGADLKEKQYARNLAALRRDAIDMLEPYDRLGILKME
;
A
#
# COMPACT_ATOMS: atom_id res chain seq x y z
N MET A 1 25.49 4.30 17.90
CA MET A 1 26.70 3.57 17.53
C MET A 1 26.70 3.51 16.02
N GLU A 2 27.64 4.19 15.37
CA GLU A 2 27.76 4.24 13.91
C GLU A 2 28.68 3.10 13.46
N TRP A 3 28.32 2.40 12.39
CA TRP A 3 29.15 1.32 11.86
C TRP A 3 30.28 1.91 10.99
N PRO A 4 31.47 1.28 10.97
CA PRO A 4 32.52 1.62 10.03
C PRO A 4 32.06 1.54 8.57
N GLN A 5 32.48 2.50 7.75
CA GLN A 5 32.09 2.62 6.35
C GLN A 5 32.45 1.37 5.52
N GLU A 6 33.62 0.78 5.78
CA GLU A 6 34.11 -0.44 5.12
C GLU A 6 33.13 -1.63 5.28
N LEU A 7 32.46 -1.72 6.42
CA LEU A 7 31.46 -2.77 6.66
C LEU A 7 30.16 -2.49 5.89
N LEU A 8 29.76 -1.22 5.75
CA LEU A 8 28.61 -0.83 4.95
C LEU A 8 28.84 -1.10 3.45
N GLU A 9 30.07 -0.89 2.98
CA GLU A 9 30.48 -1.22 1.61
C GLU A 9 30.45 -2.73 1.36
N LEU A 10 30.93 -3.53 2.31
CA LEU A 10 30.88 -5.00 2.24
C LEU A 10 29.45 -5.51 2.10
N PHE A 11 28.48 -4.95 2.84
CA PHE A 11 27.07 -5.36 2.74
C PHE A 11 26.46 -5.10 1.35
N ASN A 12 27.01 -4.15 0.60
CA ASN A 12 26.56 -3.81 -0.75
C ASN A 12 27.40 -4.45 -1.85
N ASP A 13 28.35 -5.33 -1.51
CA ASP A 13 29.21 -6.00 -2.48
C ASP A 13 28.38 -6.93 -3.39
N PRO A 14 28.48 -6.79 -4.72
CA PRO A 14 27.81 -7.68 -5.68
C PRO A 14 28.14 -9.17 -5.49
N LEU A 15 29.30 -9.49 -4.89
CA LEU A 15 29.67 -10.87 -4.52
C LEU A 15 28.62 -11.50 -3.59
N LEU A 16 27.97 -10.70 -2.76
CA LEU A 16 26.99 -11.17 -1.78
C LEU A 16 25.56 -11.23 -2.33
N ASP A 17 25.30 -10.84 -3.57
CA ASP A 17 23.93 -10.83 -4.13
C ASP A 17 23.27 -12.22 -4.10
N GLY A 18 24.06 -13.28 -4.26
CA GLY A 18 23.57 -14.67 -4.25
C GLY A 18 23.25 -15.25 -2.87
N VAL A 19 23.68 -14.59 -1.78
CA VAL A 19 23.47 -15.06 -0.39
C VAL A 19 22.43 -14.23 0.36
N ARG A 20 21.90 -13.17 -0.26
CA ARG A 20 20.84 -12.37 0.36
C ARG A 20 19.56 -13.21 0.50
N PRO A 21 18.83 -13.07 1.62
CA PRO A 21 17.49 -13.62 1.73
C PRO A 21 16.66 -13.15 0.54
N LYS A 22 15.90 -14.07 -0.07
CA LYS A 22 14.94 -13.69 -1.12
C LYS A 22 13.94 -12.69 -0.53
N GLU A 23 13.53 -11.73 -1.34
CA GLU A 23 12.49 -10.78 -0.95
C GLU A 23 11.28 -11.53 -0.41
N ALA A 24 10.78 -11.07 0.74
CA ALA A 24 9.61 -11.66 1.35
C ALA A 24 8.45 -11.58 0.35
N ARG A 25 7.72 -12.70 0.20
CA ARG A 25 6.55 -12.71 -0.67
C ARG A 25 5.50 -11.78 -0.09
N LEU A 26 4.93 -10.91 -0.94
CA LEU A 26 3.76 -10.11 -0.59
C LEU A 26 2.65 -11.01 -0.05
N THR A 27 2.26 -10.76 1.20
CA THR A 27 1.15 -11.42 1.86
C THR A 27 -0.18 -10.88 1.33
N ALA A 28 -1.29 -11.50 1.75
CA ALA A 28 -2.61 -10.98 1.44
C ALA A 28 -2.85 -9.60 2.09
N ASP A 29 -2.26 -9.38 3.26
CA ASP A 29 -2.40 -8.15 4.01
C ASP A 29 -1.59 -7.02 3.38
N ASP A 30 -0.37 -7.29 2.93
CA ASP A 30 0.43 -6.31 2.18
C ASP A 30 -0.29 -5.85 0.91
N ARG A 31 -0.99 -6.76 0.23
CA ARG A 31 -1.81 -6.41 -0.94
C ARG A 31 -2.98 -5.50 -0.58
N ARG A 32 -3.66 -5.74 0.55
CA ARG A 32 -4.76 -4.88 1.03
C ARG A 32 -4.25 -3.49 1.38
N VAL A 33 -3.13 -3.39 2.10
CA VAL A 33 -2.47 -2.12 2.41
C VAL A 33 -2.13 -1.38 1.12
N LYS A 34 -1.49 -2.05 0.16
CA LYS A 34 -1.18 -1.45 -1.15
C LYS A 34 -2.43 -0.92 -1.85
N THR A 35 -3.50 -1.69 -1.89
CA THR A 35 -4.77 -1.25 -2.50
C THR A 35 -5.37 -0.04 -1.78
N LEU A 36 -5.30 0.02 -0.45
CA LEU A 36 -5.75 1.21 0.29
C LEU A 36 -4.93 2.45 -0.08
N LEU A 37 -3.61 2.32 -0.17
CA LEU A 37 -2.72 3.42 -0.54
C LEU A 37 -3.02 3.93 -1.96
N GLU A 38 -3.21 3.02 -2.92
CA GLU A 38 -3.58 3.38 -4.30
C GLU A 38 -4.93 4.13 -4.38
N ILE A 39 -5.92 3.73 -3.56
CA ILE A 39 -7.20 4.43 -3.48
C ILE A 39 -7.03 5.80 -2.82
N THR A 40 -6.20 5.88 -1.78
CA THR A 40 -5.91 7.14 -1.07
C THR A 40 -5.27 8.15 -2.01
N GLU A 41 -4.24 7.75 -2.75
CA GLU A 41 -3.57 8.59 -3.76
C GLU A 41 -4.55 9.03 -4.85
N TRP A 42 -5.44 8.14 -5.28
CA TRP A 42 -6.48 8.51 -6.24
C TRP A 42 -7.43 9.56 -5.67
N CYS A 43 -7.83 9.45 -4.39
CA CYS A 43 -8.66 10.46 -3.73
C CYS A 43 -7.93 11.81 -3.63
N GLU A 44 -6.66 11.81 -3.23
CA GLU A 44 -5.83 13.03 -3.18
C GLU A 44 -5.76 13.72 -4.55
N ALA A 45 -5.61 12.95 -5.63
CA ALA A 45 -5.60 13.48 -7.00
C ALA A 45 -6.96 14.00 -7.49
N HIS A 46 -8.05 13.69 -6.81
CA HIS A 46 -9.42 14.09 -7.15
C HIS A 46 -10.07 14.93 -6.04
N ASP A 47 -9.30 15.80 -5.39
CA ASP A 47 -9.77 16.75 -4.37
C ASP A 47 -10.47 16.09 -3.17
N GLY A 48 -9.99 14.90 -2.77
CA GLY A 48 -10.55 14.13 -1.65
C GLY A 48 -11.86 13.40 -1.98
N ARG A 49 -12.29 13.40 -3.24
CA ARG A 49 -13.48 12.66 -3.68
C ARG A 49 -13.25 11.15 -3.54
N LEU A 50 -14.25 10.45 -3.00
CA LEU A 50 -14.26 8.99 -2.96
C LEU A 50 -14.60 8.37 -4.33
N PRO A 51 -13.97 7.24 -4.70
CA PRO A 51 -14.27 6.57 -5.95
C PRO A 51 -15.70 6.03 -5.97
N SER A 52 -16.40 6.23 -7.09
CA SER A 52 -17.79 5.82 -7.26
C SER A 52 -17.97 4.66 -8.23
N ARG A 53 -18.93 3.77 -7.93
CA ARG A 53 -19.34 2.67 -8.84
C ARG A 53 -20.03 3.18 -10.10
N SER A 54 -20.56 4.40 -10.05
CA SER A 54 -21.18 5.09 -11.18
C SER A 54 -20.21 6.05 -11.87
N GLY A 55 -18.92 6.00 -11.52
CA GLY A 55 -17.87 6.80 -12.13
C GLY A 55 -17.79 6.64 -13.66
N ALA A 56 -17.13 7.58 -14.32
CA ALA A 56 -16.94 7.49 -15.78
C ALA A 56 -15.85 6.45 -16.12
N ASP A 57 -14.79 6.39 -15.32
CA ASP A 57 -13.62 5.54 -15.56
C ASP A 57 -13.79 4.13 -14.97
N LEU A 58 -13.25 3.12 -15.66
CA LEU A 58 -13.17 1.75 -15.18
C LEU A 58 -12.31 1.66 -13.91
N LYS A 59 -11.22 2.43 -13.85
CA LYS A 59 -10.31 2.41 -12.70
C LYS A 59 -10.98 2.94 -11.44
N GLU A 60 -11.75 4.02 -11.57
CA GLU A 60 -12.58 4.54 -10.48
C GLU A 60 -13.58 3.49 -9.98
N LYS A 61 -14.29 2.81 -10.90
CA LYS A 61 -15.23 1.74 -10.53
C LYS A 61 -14.54 0.59 -9.80
N GLN A 62 -13.34 0.23 -10.24
CA GLN A 62 -12.53 -0.79 -9.58
C GLN A 62 -12.15 -0.35 -8.16
N TYR A 63 -11.68 0.89 -7.99
CA TYR A 63 -11.37 1.44 -6.67
C TYR A 63 -12.60 1.51 -5.76
N ALA A 64 -13.77 1.87 -6.28
CA ALA A 64 -15.00 1.87 -5.51
C ALA A 64 -15.37 0.46 -5.00
N ARG A 65 -15.19 -0.57 -5.84
CA ARG A 65 -15.43 -1.97 -5.45
C ARG A 65 -14.41 -2.47 -4.44
N ASN A 66 -13.14 -2.13 -4.63
CA ASN A 66 -12.06 -2.49 -3.71
C ASN A 66 -12.27 -1.81 -2.36
N LEU A 67 -12.56 -0.52 -2.33
CA LEU A 67 -12.86 0.23 -1.11
C LEU A 67 -14.01 -0.44 -0.33
N ALA A 68 -15.10 -0.81 -1.01
CA ALA A 68 -16.21 -1.51 -0.38
C ALA A 68 -15.85 -2.90 0.19
N ALA A 69 -14.87 -3.59 -0.40
CA ALA A 69 -14.36 -4.86 0.14
C ALA A 69 -13.44 -4.63 1.36
N LEU A 70 -12.54 -3.63 1.27
CA LEU A 70 -11.66 -3.27 2.38
C LEU A 70 -12.45 -2.84 3.62
N ARG A 71 -13.49 -2.01 3.43
CA ARG A 71 -14.41 -1.59 4.50
C ARG A 71 -15.20 -2.73 5.13
N ARG A 72 -15.37 -3.85 4.43
CA ARG A 72 -16.10 -5.01 4.96
C ARG A 72 -15.20 -5.95 5.74
N ASP A 73 -14.01 -6.22 5.19
CA ASP A 73 -13.22 -7.38 5.58
C ASP A 73 -11.96 -7.01 6.38
N ALA A 74 -11.54 -5.74 6.39
CA ALA A 74 -10.20 -5.38 6.84
C ALA A 74 -10.07 -4.00 7.52
N ILE A 75 -11.15 -3.39 8.02
CA ILE A 75 -11.09 -2.04 8.65
C ILE A 75 -10.06 -1.99 9.77
N ASP A 76 -10.16 -2.89 10.76
CA ASP A 76 -9.31 -2.83 11.96
C ASP A 76 -7.82 -3.00 11.63
N MET A 77 -7.50 -3.83 10.65
CA MET A 77 -6.11 -4.05 10.20
C MET A 77 -5.57 -2.83 9.44
N LEU A 78 -6.44 -2.16 8.67
CA LEU A 78 -6.05 -1.09 7.76
C LEU A 78 -6.09 0.31 8.39
N GLU A 79 -6.72 0.46 9.56
CA GLU A 79 -6.81 1.74 10.28
C GLU A 79 -5.46 2.47 10.44
N PRO A 80 -4.33 1.80 10.77
CA PRO A 80 -3.04 2.47 10.86
C PRO A 80 -2.53 3.08 9.55
N TYR A 81 -3.06 2.63 8.41
CA TYR A 81 -2.67 3.06 7.07
C TYR A 81 -3.66 4.06 6.44
N ASP A 82 -4.82 4.28 7.07
CA ASP A 82 -5.90 5.12 6.54
C ASP A 82 -5.65 6.62 6.79
N ARG A 83 -4.75 7.21 5.99
CA ARG A 83 -4.32 8.61 6.12
C ARG A 83 -5.46 9.63 5.99
N LEU A 84 -6.48 9.30 5.21
CA LEU A 84 -7.60 10.21 4.91
C LEU A 84 -8.89 9.84 5.66
N GLY A 85 -8.89 8.80 6.49
CA GLY A 85 -10.09 8.31 7.17
C GLY A 85 -11.15 7.73 6.22
N ILE A 86 -10.75 7.34 5.00
CA ILE A 86 -11.67 6.92 3.94
C ILE A 86 -12.28 5.54 4.20
N LEU A 87 -11.81 4.78 5.18
CA LEU A 87 -12.45 3.52 5.57
C LEU A 87 -13.74 3.76 6.35
N LYS A 88 -13.87 4.89 7.05
CA LYS A 88 -15.01 5.20 7.93
C LYS A 88 -15.97 6.26 7.38
N MET A 89 -15.65 6.88 6.24
CA MET A 89 -16.51 7.88 5.59
C MET A 89 -17.68 7.22 4.84
N GLU A 90 -18.92 7.61 5.14
CA GLU A 90 -20.13 7.20 4.40
C GLU A 90 -20.45 8.13 3.23
#